data_AF-A0A0N8PT83-F1
#
_entry.id   AF-A0A0N8PT83-F1
#
_cell.length_a   1.000
_cell.length_b   1.000
_cell.length_c   1.000
_cell.angle_alpha   90.00
_cell.angle_beta   90.00
_cell.angle_gamma   90.00
#
_symmetry.space_group_name_H-M   'P 1'
#
loop_
_entity.id
_entity.type
_entity.pdbx_description
1 polymer ?
#
loop_
_entity_poly.entity_id
_entity_poly.type
_entity_poly.pdbx_seq_one_letter_code
_entity_poly.pdbx_strand_id
1 'polypeptide(L)'
;MAGTVAALIANARLYVRAVRDALTGAYNRGAFNTALEQNWARVAACGGGFSLILLDLDNFKHINDRFGHSIGDQVLQSVTQILWEALRTDDMIFRYGGEEFCVLLSEVVDSPTALSIAERLRAALDRLGISNPIHTPYADRSKGEMLAGSRNPDLLGRYAGETVSCAHPEAGRYIGARPGNCGYCFPCLIRRGALHAVGADRADDYLWDVTSDMSLFEGTSARGHDARALFIALQSWADPLRDPTLAPLVAGPLPPGVDIRTAARVYEQGLAELRAWLVARSSGEVRQFAGLEDD
;
A
#
# COMPACT_ATOMS: atom_id res chain seq x y z
N MET A 1 -15.47 -15.74 -46.06
CA MET A 1 -15.43 -14.51 -45.21
C MET A 1 -16.57 -14.46 -44.19
N ALA A 2 -17.84 -14.66 -44.57
CA ALA A 2 -18.98 -14.62 -43.62
C ALA A 2 -18.90 -15.65 -42.46
N GLY A 3 -18.47 -16.88 -42.73
CA GLY A 3 -18.31 -17.92 -41.69
C GLY A 3 -17.21 -17.64 -40.66
N THR A 4 -16.11 -16.99 -41.09
CA THR A 4 -14.97 -16.63 -40.23
C THR A 4 -15.34 -15.49 -39.27
N VAL A 5 -16.09 -14.50 -39.76
CA VAL A 5 -16.58 -13.38 -38.93
C VAL A 5 -17.60 -13.87 -37.90
N ALA A 6 -18.51 -14.77 -38.28
CA ALA A 6 -19.47 -15.36 -37.34
C ALA A 6 -18.79 -16.16 -36.22
N ALA A 7 -17.75 -16.94 -36.55
CA ALA A 7 -16.95 -17.67 -35.56
C ALA A 7 -16.20 -16.71 -34.62
N LEU A 8 -15.65 -15.60 -35.13
CA LEU A 8 -15.01 -14.58 -34.30
C LEU A 8 -16.00 -13.91 -33.32
N ILE A 9 -17.20 -13.57 -33.79
CA ILE A 9 -18.26 -12.98 -32.93
C ILE A 9 -18.70 -13.98 -31.87
N ALA A 10 -18.88 -15.26 -32.23
CA ALA A 10 -19.22 -16.31 -31.28
C ALA A 10 -18.14 -16.48 -30.20
N ASN A 11 -16.86 -16.52 -30.61
CA ASN A 11 -15.73 -16.60 -29.68
C ASN A 11 -15.64 -15.36 -28.78
N ALA A 12 -15.88 -14.15 -29.32
CA ALA A 12 -15.92 -12.94 -28.51
C ALA A 12 -17.03 -12.98 -27.46
N ARG A 13 -18.22 -13.50 -27.82
CA ARG A 13 -19.34 -13.68 -26.86
C ARG A 13 -19.03 -14.72 -25.79
N LEU A 14 -18.39 -15.83 -26.16
CA LEU A 14 -17.94 -16.85 -25.20
C LEU A 14 -16.90 -16.27 -24.25
N TYR A 15 -15.94 -15.51 -24.78
CA TYR A 15 -14.94 -14.81 -23.98
C TYR A 15 -15.58 -13.83 -23.01
N VAL A 16 -16.50 -12.97 -23.48
CA VAL A 16 -17.22 -12.00 -22.62
C VAL A 16 -17.95 -12.74 -21.48
N ARG A 17 -18.64 -13.84 -21.76
CA ARG A 17 -19.30 -14.66 -20.72
C ARG A 17 -18.32 -15.31 -19.75
N ALA A 18 -17.12 -15.67 -20.22
CA ALA A 18 -16.10 -16.28 -19.38
C ALA A 18 -15.42 -15.27 -18.44
N VAL A 19 -15.38 -13.99 -18.80
CA VAL A 19 -14.67 -12.94 -18.03
C VAL A 19 -15.57 -11.97 -17.28
N ARG A 20 -16.89 -11.98 -17.52
CA ARG A 20 -17.86 -11.09 -16.87
C ARG A 20 -18.69 -11.82 -15.81
N ASP A 21 -19.09 -11.09 -14.78
CA ASP A 21 -20.12 -11.49 -13.82
C ASP A 21 -21.50 -11.40 -14.49
N ALA A 22 -22.31 -12.46 -14.36
CA ALA A 22 -23.58 -12.56 -15.06
C ALA A 22 -24.66 -11.62 -14.48
N LEU A 23 -24.59 -11.30 -13.19
CA LEU A 23 -25.58 -10.45 -12.54
C LEU A 23 -25.30 -8.98 -12.81
N THR A 24 -24.05 -8.54 -12.60
CA THR A 24 -23.72 -7.11 -12.58
C THR A 24 -23.08 -6.61 -13.88
N GLY A 25 -22.54 -7.50 -14.71
CA GLY A 25 -21.76 -7.11 -15.89
C GLY A 25 -20.36 -6.56 -15.58
N ALA A 26 -19.93 -6.53 -14.32
CA ALA A 26 -18.54 -6.31 -13.95
C ALA A 26 -17.65 -7.45 -14.47
N TYR A 27 -16.33 -7.30 -14.43
CA TYR A 27 -15.44 -8.46 -14.61
C TYR A 27 -15.57 -9.42 -13.42
N ASN A 28 -15.35 -10.71 -13.65
CA ASN A 28 -15.42 -11.71 -12.57
C ASN A 28 -14.05 -11.90 -11.88
N ARG A 29 -14.03 -12.69 -10.81
CA ARG A 29 -12.81 -13.01 -10.06
C ARG A 29 -11.71 -13.66 -10.90
N GLY A 30 -12.07 -14.47 -11.90
CA GLY A 30 -11.07 -15.06 -12.82
C GLY A 30 -10.37 -13.97 -13.63
N ALA A 31 -11.14 -13.05 -14.19
CA ALA A 31 -10.61 -11.90 -14.91
C ALA A 31 -9.78 -10.96 -14.02
N PHE A 32 -10.12 -10.82 -12.73
CA PHE A 32 -9.31 -10.07 -11.77
C PHE A 32 -7.89 -10.62 -11.66
N ASN A 33 -7.75 -11.93 -11.44
CA ASN A 33 -6.43 -12.58 -11.31
C ASN A 33 -5.59 -12.35 -12.58
N THR A 34 -6.18 -12.57 -13.75
CA THR A 34 -5.50 -12.35 -15.04
C THR A 34 -5.09 -10.90 -15.24
N ALA A 35 -5.98 -9.93 -14.96
CA ALA A 35 -5.68 -8.52 -15.10
C ALA A 35 -4.58 -8.05 -14.13
N LEU A 36 -4.55 -8.60 -12.92
CA LEU A 36 -3.52 -8.32 -11.93
C LEU A 36 -2.15 -8.82 -12.38
N GLU A 37 -2.06 -10.07 -12.85
CA GLU A 37 -0.82 -10.66 -13.39
C GLU A 37 -0.29 -9.86 -14.59
N GLN A 38 -1.18 -9.45 -15.51
CA GLN A 38 -0.82 -8.65 -16.67
C GLN A 38 -0.28 -7.27 -16.28
N ASN A 39 -0.94 -6.59 -15.34
CA ASN A 39 -0.47 -5.30 -14.86
C ASN A 39 0.86 -5.41 -14.11
N TRP A 40 1.05 -6.47 -13.33
CA TRP A 40 2.32 -6.73 -12.65
C TRP A 40 3.46 -6.94 -13.66
N ALA A 41 3.25 -7.77 -14.68
CA ALA A 41 4.22 -8.00 -15.75
C ALA A 41 4.55 -6.71 -16.52
N ARG A 42 3.54 -5.88 -16.79
CA ARG A 42 3.71 -4.57 -17.43
C ARG A 42 4.58 -3.63 -16.59
N VAL A 43 4.30 -3.51 -15.30
CA VAL A 43 5.08 -2.68 -14.37
C VAL A 43 6.53 -3.18 -14.27
N ALA A 44 6.74 -4.50 -14.22
CA ALA A 44 8.07 -5.08 -14.20
C ALA A 44 8.89 -4.79 -15.47
N ALA A 45 8.22 -4.77 -16.64
CA ALA A 45 8.87 -4.55 -17.93
C ALA A 45 9.10 -3.06 -18.27
N CYS A 46 8.11 -2.22 -17.99
CA CYS A 46 8.05 -0.83 -18.48
C CYS A 46 8.17 0.22 -17.37
N GLY A 47 8.19 -0.18 -16.10
CA GLY A 47 8.03 0.73 -14.96
C GLY A 47 6.59 1.24 -14.80
N GLY A 48 6.40 2.25 -13.96
CA GLY A 48 5.08 2.77 -13.60
C GLY A 48 4.43 2.00 -12.46
N GLY A 49 3.10 1.97 -12.43
CA GLY A 49 2.34 1.34 -11.35
C GLY A 49 0.85 1.31 -11.63
N PHE A 50 0.10 0.72 -10.72
CA PHE A 50 -1.35 0.69 -10.70
C PHE A 50 -1.81 0.75 -9.25
N SER A 51 -3.07 1.14 -9.03
CA SER A 51 -3.68 1.16 -7.71
C SER A 51 -4.86 0.20 -7.65
N LEU A 52 -5.12 -0.35 -6.47
CA LEU A 52 -6.28 -1.20 -6.22
C LEU A 52 -7.15 -0.56 -5.14
N ILE A 53 -8.46 -0.52 -5.39
CA ILE A 53 -9.47 -0.20 -4.39
C ILE A 53 -10.26 -1.48 -4.12
N LEU A 54 -10.31 -1.88 -2.86
CA LEU A 54 -11.18 -2.96 -2.39
C LEU A 54 -12.41 -2.30 -1.77
N LEU A 55 -13.58 -2.78 -2.18
CA LEU A 55 -14.87 -2.22 -1.80
C LEU A 55 -15.77 -3.36 -1.34
N ASP A 56 -16.28 -3.27 -0.13
CA ASP A 56 -17.26 -4.19 0.44
C ASP A 56 -18.50 -3.39 0.81
N LEU A 57 -19.70 -3.77 0.36
CA LEU A 57 -20.89 -2.95 0.61
C LEU A 57 -21.35 -3.11 2.07
N ASP A 58 -21.15 -2.07 2.88
CA ASP A 58 -21.48 -2.11 4.30
C ASP A 58 -22.97 -2.41 4.53
N ASN A 59 -23.25 -3.34 5.45
CA ASN A 59 -24.60 -3.77 5.81
C ASN A 59 -25.42 -4.34 4.64
N PHE A 60 -24.81 -4.81 3.55
CA PHE A 60 -25.56 -5.36 2.40
C PHE A 60 -26.47 -6.53 2.79
N LYS A 61 -26.04 -7.38 3.74
CA LYS A 61 -26.90 -8.43 4.33
C LYS A 61 -28.23 -7.88 4.85
N HIS A 62 -28.24 -6.70 5.50
CA HIS A 62 -29.49 -6.08 5.99
C HIS A 62 -30.45 -5.71 4.85
N ILE A 63 -29.93 -5.35 3.68
CA ILE A 63 -30.75 -5.09 2.48
C ILE A 63 -31.42 -6.38 2.03
N ASN A 64 -30.66 -7.47 1.92
CA ASN A 64 -31.21 -8.78 1.56
C ASN A 64 -32.25 -9.26 2.56
N ASP A 65 -31.96 -9.15 3.86
CA ASP A 65 -32.84 -9.65 4.93
C ASP A 65 -34.15 -8.83 5.00
N ARG A 66 -34.11 -7.52 4.70
CA ARG A 66 -35.28 -6.64 4.78
C ARG A 66 -36.11 -6.58 3.49
N PHE A 67 -35.47 -6.63 2.33
CA PHE A 67 -36.11 -6.37 1.03
C PHE A 67 -36.04 -7.56 0.07
N GLY A 68 -35.36 -8.64 0.45
CA GLY A 68 -35.20 -9.85 -0.34
C GLY A 68 -34.04 -9.76 -1.34
N HIS A 69 -33.53 -10.94 -1.72
CA HIS A 69 -32.39 -11.07 -2.64
C HIS A 69 -32.59 -10.40 -4.00
N SER A 70 -33.82 -10.37 -4.53
CA SER A 70 -34.10 -9.69 -5.80
C SER A 70 -33.83 -8.19 -5.76
N ILE A 71 -34.02 -7.54 -4.60
CA ILE A 71 -33.69 -6.13 -4.41
C ILE A 71 -32.19 -5.97 -4.19
N GLY A 72 -31.55 -6.87 -3.44
CA GLY A 72 -30.09 -6.91 -3.33
C GLY A 72 -29.41 -7.01 -4.69
N ASP A 73 -29.91 -7.86 -5.57
CA ASP A 73 -29.43 -8.03 -6.95
C ASP A 73 -29.51 -6.72 -7.75
N GLN A 74 -30.63 -6.00 -7.65
CA GLN A 74 -30.79 -4.69 -8.28
C GLN A 74 -29.81 -3.65 -7.71
N VAL A 75 -29.59 -3.67 -6.39
CA VAL A 75 -28.61 -2.80 -5.74
C VAL A 75 -27.21 -3.08 -6.28
N LEU A 76 -26.79 -4.34 -6.41
CA LEU A 76 -25.48 -4.71 -6.97
C LEU A 76 -25.31 -4.25 -8.43
N GLN A 77 -26.37 -4.32 -9.22
CA GLN A 77 -26.40 -3.80 -10.59
C GLN A 77 -26.26 -2.28 -10.62
N SER A 78 -27.02 -1.56 -9.79
CA SER A 78 -26.94 -0.09 -9.68
C SER A 78 -25.57 0.38 -9.19
N VAL A 79 -25.01 -0.29 -8.18
CA VAL A 79 -23.64 -0.04 -7.70
C VAL A 79 -22.65 -0.16 -8.85
N THR A 80 -22.70 -1.28 -9.59
CA THR A 80 -21.77 -1.52 -10.70
C THR A 80 -21.87 -0.44 -11.79
N GLN A 81 -23.10 -0.03 -12.13
CA GLN A 81 -23.34 1.03 -13.11
C GLN A 81 -22.74 2.38 -12.65
N ILE A 82 -22.97 2.76 -11.38
CA ILE A 82 -22.42 4.00 -10.81
C ILE A 82 -20.89 3.97 -10.78
N LEU A 83 -20.31 2.83 -10.40
CA LEU A 83 -18.85 2.69 -10.41
C LEU A 83 -18.31 2.87 -11.83
N TRP A 84 -18.95 2.33 -12.88
CA TRP A 84 -18.52 2.56 -14.27
C TRP A 84 -18.60 4.02 -14.68
N GLU A 85 -19.67 4.72 -14.31
CA GLU A 85 -19.85 6.15 -14.61
C GLU A 85 -18.82 7.05 -13.91
N ALA A 86 -18.31 6.61 -12.75
CA ALA A 86 -17.34 7.33 -11.96
C ALA A 86 -15.88 6.97 -12.31
N LEU A 87 -15.63 6.05 -13.24
CA LEU A 87 -14.29 5.58 -13.61
C LEU A 87 -13.94 5.91 -15.06
N ARG A 88 -12.64 5.85 -15.39
CA ARG A 88 -12.17 6.01 -16.77
C ARG A 88 -12.33 4.69 -17.52
N THR A 89 -12.26 4.75 -18.86
CA THR A 89 -12.39 3.57 -19.73
C THR A 89 -11.37 2.46 -19.43
N ASP A 90 -10.16 2.83 -19.02
CA ASP A 90 -9.06 1.89 -18.75
C ASP A 90 -9.04 1.35 -17.32
N ASP A 91 -9.90 1.87 -16.44
CA ASP A 91 -10.10 1.32 -15.10
C ASP A 91 -11.01 0.09 -15.19
N MET A 92 -10.76 -0.90 -14.35
CA MET A 92 -11.50 -2.17 -14.39
C MET A 92 -12.22 -2.42 -13.08
N ILE A 93 -13.51 -2.74 -13.16
CA ILE A 93 -14.32 -3.15 -12.02
C ILE A 93 -14.49 -4.66 -12.05
N PHE A 94 -14.21 -5.31 -10.92
CA PHE A 94 -14.39 -6.73 -10.73
C PHE A 94 -15.38 -6.95 -9.58
N ARG A 95 -16.31 -7.88 -9.76
CA ARG A 95 -17.04 -8.47 -8.63
C ARG A 95 -16.22 -9.65 -8.12
N TYR A 96 -15.59 -9.46 -6.97
CA TYR A 96 -14.66 -10.42 -6.38
C TYR A 96 -15.38 -11.50 -5.57
N GLY A 97 -16.42 -11.09 -4.84
CA GLY A 97 -17.27 -11.91 -3.97
C GLY A 97 -18.69 -11.35 -3.94
N GLY A 98 -19.59 -11.96 -3.17
CA GLY A 98 -21.04 -11.67 -3.17
C GLY A 98 -21.38 -10.17 -3.29
N GLU A 99 -20.97 -9.38 -2.29
CA GLU A 99 -21.06 -7.92 -2.26
C GLU A 99 -19.69 -7.21 -2.35
N GLU A 100 -18.63 -7.96 -2.62
CA GLU A 100 -17.25 -7.48 -2.67
C GLU A 100 -16.84 -7.11 -4.11
N PHE A 101 -16.35 -5.89 -4.29
CA PHE A 101 -15.81 -5.38 -5.54
C PHE A 101 -14.34 -5.03 -5.42
N CYS A 102 -13.61 -5.20 -6.51
CA CYS A 102 -12.26 -4.66 -6.69
C CYS A 102 -12.27 -3.68 -7.86
N VAL A 103 -11.63 -2.54 -7.69
CA VAL A 103 -11.36 -1.60 -8.79
C VAL A 103 -9.86 -1.54 -9.02
N LEU A 104 -9.43 -1.86 -10.24
CA LEU A 104 -8.05 -1.69 -10.69
C LEU A 104 -7.94 -0.39 -11.46
N LEU A 105 -7.15 0.53 -10.91
CA LEU A 105 -6.85 1.83 -11.48
C LEU A 105 -5.56 1.74 -12.28
N SER A 106 -5.70 1.76 -13.60
CA SER A 106 -4.58 1.64 -14.52
C SER A 106 -3.73 2.91 -14.46
N GLU A 107 -2.40 2.76 -14.37
CA GLU A 107 -1.44 3.88 -14.42
C GLU A 107 -1.55 4.91 -13.27
N VAL A 108 -2.28 4.55 -12.21
CA VAL A 108 -2.33 5.36 -10.98
C VAL A 108 -1.30 4.81 -10.00
N VAL A 109 -0.21 5.55 -9.81
CA VAL A 109 0.93 5.13 -8.97
C VAL A 109 0.91 5.80 -7.60
N ASP A 110 0.38 7.02 -7.52
CA ASP A 110 0.40 7.82 -6.29
C ASP A 110 -0.88 7.67 -5.47
N SER A 111 -0.69 7.60 -4.14
CA SER A 111 -1.80 7.46 -3.19
C SER A 111 -2.79 8.63 -3.21
N PRO A 112 -2.40 9.92 -3.39
CA PRO A 112 -3.35 11.02 -3.45
C PRO A 112 -4.34 10.90 -4.62
N THR A 113 -3.87 10.52 -5.81
CA THR A 113 -4.75 10.30 -6.97
C THR A 113 -5.69 9.12 -6.75
N ALA A 114 -5.18 8.00 -6.23
CA ALA A 114 -6.02 6.84 -5.88
C ALA A 114 -7.09 7.20 -4.84
N LEU A 115 -6.73 7.99 -3.82
CA LEU A 115 -7.65 8.45 -2.78
C LEU A 115 -8.72 9.41 -3.34
N SER A 116 -8.35 10.31 -4.24
CA SER A 116 -9.30 11.20 -4.92
C SER A 116 -10.33 10.40 -5.75
N ILE A 117 -9.89 9.34 -6.42
CA ILE A 117 -10.79 8.43 -7.13
C ILE A 117 -11.67 7.67 -6.13
N ALA A 118 -11.11 7.12 -5.05
CA ALA A 118 -11.87 6.44 -4.00
C ALA A 118 -12.95 7.35 -3.39
N GLU A 119 -12.65 8.63 -3.13
CA GLU A 119 -13.61 9.62 -2.63
C GLU A 119 -14.71 9.90 -3.65
N ARG A 120 -14.38 9.96 -4.94
CA ARG A 120 -15.39 10.08 -6.00
C ARG A 120 -16.33 8.87 -6.03
N LEU A 121 -15.79 7.65 -5.90
CA LEU A 121 -16.61 6.43 -5.83
C LEU A 121 -17.49 6.45 -4.59
N ARG A 122 -16.92 6.76 -3.41
CA ARG A 122 -17.62 6.87 -2.14
C ARG A 122 -18.79 7.87 -2.22
N ALA A 123 -18.52 9.07 -2.72
CA ALA A 123 -19.54 10.11 -2.89
C ALA A 123 -20.62 9.72 -3.90
N ALA A 124 -20.32 8.87 -4.88
CA ALA A 124 -21.30 8.36 -5.82
C ALA A 124 -22.20 7.28 -5.19
N LEU A 125 -21.63 6.39 -4.36
CA LEU A 125 -22.37 5.37 -3.61
C LEU A 125 -23.24 5.97 -2.49
N ASP A 126 -22.76 7.03 -1.83
CA ASP A 126 -23.51 7.79 -0.83
C ASP A 126 -24.86 8.28 -1.39
N ARG A 127 -24.94 8.60 -2.70
CA ARG A 127 -26.19 9.01 -3.36
C ARG A 127 -27.24 7.90 -3.42
N LEU A 128 -26.82 6.65 -3.31
CA LEU A 128 -27.70 5.48 -3.16
C LEU A 128 -28.01 5.15 -1.69
N GLY A 129 -27.53 5.97 -0.74
CA GLY A 129 -27.64 5.68 0.69
C GLY A 129 -26.68 4.60 1.18
N ILE A 130 -25.68 4.24 0.37
CA ILE A 130 -24.63 3.29 0.72
C ILE A 130 -23.44 4.11 1.20
N SER A 131 -23.24 4.18 2.52
CA SER A 131 -22.16 4.96 3.12
C SER A 131 -21.04 4.06 3.59
N ASN A 132 -19.95 4.09 2.83
CA ASN A 132 -18.73 3.34 3.10
C ASN A 132 -17.64 4.30 3.60
N PRO A 133 -17.00 4.04 4.75
CA PRO A 133 -15.78 4.75 5.12
C PRO A 133 -14.64 4.37 4.17
N ILE A 134 -13.77 5.33 3.85
CA ILE A 134 -12.51 5.03 3.17
C ILE A 134 -11.47 4.66 4.23
N HIS A 135 -10.89 3.48 4.08
CA HIS A 135 -9.78 3.02 4.89
C HIS A 135 -8.49 3.09 4.08
N THR A 136 -7.62 4.04 4.41
CA THR A 136 -6.24 4.10 3.89
C THR A 136 -5.30 3.51 4.95
N PRO A 137 -4.72 2.32 4.71
CA PRO A 137 -3.95 1.66 5.76
C PRO A 137 -2.62 2.39 6.05
N TYR A 138 -2.19 3.33 5.20
CA TYR A 138 -0.93 4.05 5.33
C TYR A 138 -1.01 5.39 6.08
N ALA A 139 -2.20 5.81 6.51
CA ALA A 139 -2.42 7.17 7.01
C ALA A 139 -2.36 7.29 8.53
N ASP A 140 -2.86 6.27 9.24
CA ASP A 140 -3.05 6.30 10.68
C ASP A 140 -2.16 5.29 11.42
N ARG A 141 -1.31 4.52 10.73
CA ARG A 141 -0.57 3.36 11.28
C ARG A 141 0.83 3.18 10.68
N SER A 142 1.73 2.59 11.45
CA SER A 142 3.02 2.10 10.94
C SER A 142 2.82 0.86 10.06
N LYS A 143 3.78 0.55 9.17
CA LYS A 143 3.74 -0.69 8.36
C LYS A 143 3.70 -1.95 9.22
N GLY A 144 4.28 -1.91 10.42
CA GLY A 144 4.20 -2.99 11.40
C GLY A 144 2.78 -3.17 11.92
N GLU A 145 2.15 -2.09 12.38
CA GLU A 145 0.75 -2.08 12.82
C GLU A 145 -0.20 -2.56 11.72
N MET A 146 0.02 -2.15 10.48
CA MET A 146 -0.75 -2.61 9.31
C MET A 146 -0.63 -4.12 9.10
N LEU A 147 0.58 -4.66 9.20
CA LEU A 147 0.85 -6.09 9.01
C LEU A 147 0.21 -6.90 10.14
N ALA A 148 0.47 -6.51 11.39
CA ALA A 148 -0.06 -7.19 12.58
C ALA A 148 -1.59 -7.14 12.65
N GLY A 149 -2.20 -6.01 12.26
CA GLY A 149 -3.66 -5.83 12.25
C GLY A 149 -4.37 -6.44 11.03
N SER A 150 -3.63 -7.05 10.09
CA SER A 150 -4.23 -7.64 8.88
C SER A 150 -5.01 -8.93 9.19
N ARG A 151 -5.93 -9.31 8.31
CA ARG A 151 -6.69 -10.57 8.44
C ARG A 151 -5.80 -11.84 8.33
N ASN A 152 -4.60 -11.72 7.75
CA ASN A 152 -3.66 -12.83 7.58
C ASN A 152 -2.21 -12.34 7.71
N PRO A 153 -1.73 -12.08 8.95
CA PRO A 153 -0.42 -11.50 9.20
C PRO A 153 0.72 -12.42 8.75
N ASP A 154 0.56 -13.74 8.88
CA ASP A 154 1.58 -14.71 8.44
C ASP A 154 1.83 -14.65 6.94
N LEU A 155 0.76 -14.54 6.14
CA LEU A 155 0.88 -14.40 4.70
C LEU A 155 1.60 -13.10 4.34
N LEU A 156 1.15 -11.97 4.90
CA LEU A 156 1.78 -10.68 4.62
C LEU A 156 3.23 -10.62 5.12
N GLY A 157 3.55 -11.25 6.25
CA GLY A 157 4.90 -11.38 6.77
C GLY A 157 5.84 -12.17 5.85
N ARG A 158 5.34 -13.17 5.12
CA ARG A 158 6.14 -13.87 4.10
C ARG A 158 6.50 -12.95 2.95
N TYR A 159 5.54 -12.16 2.46
CA TYR A 159 5.72 -11.25 1.33
C TYR A 159 6.21 -9.85 1.72
N ALA A 160 6.43 -9.59 3.01
CA ALA A 160 6.84 -8.27 3.49
C ALA A 160 8.07 -7.80 2.71
N GLY A 161 9.13 -8.61 2.63
CA GLY A 161 10.37 -8.31 1.91
C GLY A 161 10.23 -7.94 0.43
N GLU A 162 9.22 -8.48 -0.25
CA GLU A 162 8.95 -8.19 -1.68
C GLU A 162 8.33 -6.80 -1.89
N THR A 163 7.83 -6.16 -0.82
CA THR A 163 7.26 -4.80 -0.93
C THR A 163 8.36 -3.74 -0.94
N VAL A 164 8.20 -2.74 -1.81
CA VAL A 164 9.16 -1.64 -1.95
C VAL A 164 8.66 -0.42 -1.19
N SER A 165 9.51 0.16 -0.35
CA SER A 165 9.27 1.49 0.23
C SER A 165 10.40 2.46 -0.11
N CYS A 166 11.49 1.95 -0.69
CA CYS A 166 12.71 2.66 -1.02
C CYS A 166 12.47 3.94 -1.84
N ALA A 167 13.21 5.00 -1.52
CA ALA A 167 13.35 6.18 -2.38
C ALA A 167 14.30 5.94 -3.58
N HIS A 168 15.08 4.85 -3.54
CA HIS A 168 16.06 4.46 -4.57
C HIS A 168 15.83 2.99 -5.01
N PRO A 169 14.63 2.61 -5.48
CA PRO A 169 14.30 1.22 -5.78
C PRO A 169 15.17 0.59 -6.87
N GLU A 170 15.75 1.41 -7.75
CA GLU A 170 16.61 1.03 -8.85
C GLU A 170 18.08 0.84 -8.47
N ALA A 171 18.49 1.12 -7.23
CA ALA A 171 19.89 1.11 -6.81
C ALA A 171 20.61 -0.22 -7.11
N GLY A 172 19.90 -1.35 -6.98
CA GLY A 172 20.44 -2.68 -7.33
C GLY A 172 20.85 -2.82 -8.78
N ARG A 173 20.14 -2.15 -9.70
CA ARG A 173 20.42 -2.22 -11.16
C ARG A 173 21.84 -1.77 -11.49
N TYR A 174 22.35 -0.75 -10.80
CA TYR A 174 23.67 -0.17 -11.08
C TYR A 174 24.83 -1.07 -10.65
N ILE A 175 24.57 -2.06 -9.79
CA ILE A 175 25.59 -3.00 -9.31
C ILE A 175 25.29 -4.45 -9.72
N GLY A 176 24.38 -4.66 -10.67
CA GLY A 176 24.01 -5.99 -11.15
C GLY A 176 23.20 -6.83 -10.16
N ALA A 177 22.61 -6.20 -9.14
CA ALA A 177 21.71 -6.83 -8.18
C ALA A 177 20.24 -6.64 -8.58
N ARG A 178 19.34 -7.43 -7.98
CA ARG A 178 17.89 -7.29 -8.15
C ARG A 178 17.46 -5.89 -7.65
N PRO A 179 16.66 -5.12 -8.41
CA PRO A 179 16.04 -3.89 -7.91
C PRO A 179 15.21 -4.19 -6.65
N GLY A 180 15.20 -3.26 -5.68
CA GLY A 180 14.62 -3.53 -4.37
C GLY A 180 14.90 -2.42 -3.37
N ASN A 181 14.90 -2.76 -2.08
CA ASN A 181 15.11 -1.79 -1.03
C ASN A 181 16.61 -1.53 -0.81
N CYS A 182 17.04 -0.25 -0.77
CA CYS A 182 18.46 0.06 -0.59
C CYS A 182 18.93 -0.23 0.84
N GLY A 183 18.10 0.01 1.85
CA GLY A 183 18.45 -0.24 3.27
C GLY A 183 19.05 0.96 4.01
N TYR A 184 19.39 2.05 3.32
CA TYR A 184 19.93 3.26 3.96
C TYR A 184 19.07 4.53 3.81
N CYS A 185 18.07 4.56 2.93
CA CYS A 185 17.22 5.75 2.75
C CYS A 185 16.15 5.85 3.84
N PHE A 186 15.63 7.06 4.12
CA PHE A 186 14.63 7.27 5.18
C PHE A 186 13.46 6.26 5.13
N PRO A 187 12.81 6.02 3.96
CA PRO A 187 11.73 5.04 3.88
C PRO A 187 12.14 3.60 4.20
N CYS A 188 13.37 3.19 3.82
CA CYS A 188 13.88 1.86 4.17
C CYS A 188 14.09 1.72 5.68
N LEU A 189 14.65 2.74 6.33
CA LEU A 189 14.94 2.72 7.76
C LEU A 189 13.66 2.67 8.60
N ILE A 190 12.69 3.55 8.32
CA ILE A 190 11.37 3.55 8.97
C ILE A 190 10.68 2.19 8.80
N ARG A 191 10.73 1.66 7.56
CA ARG A 191 10.19 0.33 7.26
C ARG A 191 10.86 -0.76 8.08
N ARG A 192 12.19 -0.76 8.22
CA ARG A 192 12.91 -1.79 9.01
C ARG A 192 12.51 -1.75 10.47
N GLY A 193 12.43 -0.56 11.07
CA GLY A 193 11.89 -0.38 12.42
C GLY A 193 10.48 -0.97 12.58
N ALA A 194 9.57 -0.59 11.69
CA ALA A 194 8.18 -1.04 11.73
C ALA A 194 8.04 -2.56 11.53
N LEU A 195 8.80 -3.16 10.60
CA LEU A 195 8.78 -4.61 10.38
C LEU A 195 9.47 -5.38 11.51
N HIS A 196 10.51 -4.81 12.13
CA HIS A 196 11.18 -5.41 13.27
C HIS A 196 10.23 -5.57 14.47
N ALA A 197 9.39 -4.56 14.72
CA ALA A 197 8.40 -4.58 15.79
C ALA A 197 7.40 -5.76 15.70
N VAL A 198 7.24 -6.35 14.51
CA VAL A 198 6.35 -7.50 14.25
C VAL A 198 7.12 -8.76 13.79
N GLY A 199 8.44 -8.79 13.96
CA GLY A 199 9.27 -9.95 13.61
C GLY A 199 9.41 -10.21 12.10
N ALA A 200 9.10 -9.23 11.25
CA ALA A 200 9.12 -9.36 9.79
C ALA A 200 10.35 -8.69 9.12
N ASP A 201 11.24 -8.03 9.86
CA ASP A 201 12.48 -7.44 9.32
C ASP A 201 13.54 -8.51 9.03
N ARG A 202 14.03 -8.55 7.78
CA ARG A 202 15.10 -9.43 7.32
C ARG A 202 16.17 -8.59 6.62
N ALA A 203 17.42 -8.76 7.01
CA ALA A 203 18.54 -8.03 6.42
C ALA A 203 18.66 -8.29 4.90
N ASP A 204 18.41 -9.54 4.48
CA ASP A 204 18.48 -9.99 3.08
C ASP A 204 17.46 -9.31 2.15
N ASP A 205 16.44 -8.63 2.69
CA ASP A 205 15.47 -7.85 1.90
C ASP A 205 16.05 -6.51 1.41
N TYR A 206 17.28 -6.17 1.81
CA TYR A 206 17.93 -4.89 1.56
C TYR A 206 19.30 -5.07 0.92
N LEU A 207 19.67 -4.12 0.06
CA LEU A 207 20.94 -4.16 -0.66
C LEU A 207 22.15 -3.81 0.23
N TRP A 208 21.94 -2.95 1.22
CA TRP A 208 22.94 -2.56 2.20
C TRP A 208 22.36 -2.66 3.60
N ASP A 209 23.11 -3.26 4.52
CA ASP A 209 22.71 -3.35 5.92
C ASP A 209 23.35 -2.25 6.76
N VAL A 210 22.59 -1.19 7.00
CA VAL A 210 22.98 -0.05 7.84
C VAL A 210 23.31 -0.42 9.28
N THR A 211 22.86 -1.59 9.74
CA THR A 211 23.07 -2.02 11.13
C THR A 211 24.50 -2.51 11.37
N SER A 212 25.25 -2.82 10.31
CA SER A 212 26.63 -3.34 10.41
C SER A 212 27.63 -2.65 9.49
N ASP A 213 27.19 -1.98 8.42
CA ASP A 213 28.08 -1.39 7.42
C ASP A 213 28.52 0.03 7.80
N MET A 214 29.69 0.15 8.43
CA MET A 214 30.26 1.44 8.83
C MET A 214 30.62 2.36 7.65
N SER A 215 30.79 1.83 6.43
CA SER A 215 31.13 2.64 5.25
C SER A 215 29.98 3.60 4.85
N LEU A 216 28.75 3.31 5.27
CA LEU A 216 27.60 4.20 5.10
C LEU A 216 27.66 5.46 5.99
N PHE A 217 28.54 5.48 6.98
CA PHE A 217 28.69 6.59 7.93
C PHE A 217 29.93 7.45 7.65
N GLU A 218 30.77 7.06 6.68
CA GLU A 218 31.90 7.86 6.22
C GLU A 218 31.44 9.16 5.56
N GLY A 219 32.00 10.30 5.97
CA GLY A 219 31.59 11.63 5.49
C GLY A 219 31.83 11.88 4.00
N THR A 220 32.65 11.05 3.34
CA THR A 220 32.92 11.09 1.90
C THR A 220 31.92 10.29 1.08
N SER A 221 31.10 9.44 1.71
CA SER A 221 30.13 8.60 1.02
C SER A 221 28.85 9.37 0.76
N ALA A 222 28.45 9.48 -0.51
CA ALA A 222 27.11 9.95 -0.87
C ALA A 222 26.02 8.96 -0.43
N ARG A 223 26.37 7.67 -0.32
CA ARG A 223 25.49 6.63 0.24
C ARG A 223 25.43 6.77 1.75
N GLY A 224 24.28 6.46 2.33
CA GLY A 224 24.05 6.61 3.77
C GLY A 224 23.83 8.04 4.27
N HIS A 225 23.75 9.05 3.38
CA HIS A 225 23.37 10.42 3.76
C HIS A 225 22.08 10.46 4.60
N ASP A 226 21.03 9.79 4.12
CA ASP A 226 19.74 9.71 4.82
C ASP A 226 19.87 8.99 6.16
N ALA A 227 20.66 7.92 6.23
CA ALA A 227 20.91 7.20 7.48
C ALA A 227 21.59 8.08 8.52
N ARG A 228 22.67 8.80 8.12
CA ARG A 228 23.37 9.75 8.99
C ARG A 228 22.42 10.85 9.48
N ALA A 229 21.65 11.45 8.57
CA ALA A 229 20.68 12.49 8.92
C ALA A 229 19.61 11.98 9.90
N LEU A 230 19.07 10.78 9.67
CA LEU A 230 18.09 10.17 10.57
C LEU A 230 18.68 9.86 11.94
N PHE A 231 19.92 9.35 12.01
CA PHE A 231 20.54 8.96 13.27
C PHE A 231 20.89 10.18 14.12
N ILE A 232 21.36 11.27 13.49
CA ILE A 232 21.52 12.57 14.16
C ILE A 232 20.16 13.09 14.66
N ALA A 233 19.11 12.98 13.84
CA ALA A 233 17.76 13.39 14.26
C ALA A 233 17.26 12.58 15.48
N LEU A 234 17.56 11.27 15.53
CA LEU A 234 17.23 10.41 16.69
C LEU A 234 17.90 10.87 17.98
N GLN A 235 19.15 11.34 17.93
CA GLN A 235 19.84 11.87 19.11
C GLN A 235 19.13 13.10 19.69
N SER A 236 18.69 14.00 18.83
CA SER A 236 17.92 15.19 19.23
C SER A 236 16.49 14.90 19.70
N TRP A 237 16.00 13.67 19.52
CA TRP A 237 14.65 13.30 19.94
C TRP A 237 14.53 13.09 21.46
N ALA A 238 15.64 12.92 22.17
CA ALA A 238 15.66 12.80 23.63
C ALA A 238 15.43 14.13 24.36
N ASP A 239 15.20 15.25 23.65
CA ASP A 239 14.97 16.57 24.25
C ASP A 239 13.62 16.65 25.00
N PRO A 240 13.61 16.81 26.33
CA PRO A 240 12.39 16.90 27.13
C PRO A 240 11.57 18.17 26.89
N LEU A 241 12.10 19.17 26.17
CA LEU A 241 11.38 20.41 25.84
C LEU A 241 10.56 20.30 24.54
N ARG A 242 10.64 19.18 23.83
CA ARG A 242 9.93 19.00 22.56
C ARG A 242 8.47 18.62 22.80
N ASP A 243 7.56 19.38 22.19
CA ASP A 243 6.13 18.98 22.11
C ASP A 243 5.96 17.94 21.00
N PRO A 244 5.66 16.67 21.32
CA PRO A 244 5.50 15.63 20.33
C PRO A 244 4.30 15.86 19.40
N THR A 245 3.29 16.62 19.86
CA THR A 245 2.11 16.93 19.03
C THR A 245 2.44 17.86 17.87
N LEU A 246 3.54 18.62 17.96
CA LEU A 246 4.00 19.52 16.90
C LEU A 246 5.03 18.87 15.97
N ALA A 247 5.61 17.73 16.36
CA ALA A 247 6.64 17.06 15.57
C ALA A 247 6.21 16.72 14.12
N PRO A 248 4.97 16.28 13.84
CA PRO A 248 4.52 16.05 12.46
C PRO A 248 4.55 17.32 11.58
N LEU A 249 4.28 18.49 12.17
CA LEU A 249 4.22 19.76 11.43
C LEU A 249 5.60 20.26 10.99
N VAL A 250 6.66 19.79 11.63
CA VAL A 250 8.05 20.09 11.23
C VAL A 250 8.43 19.31 9.97
N ALA A 251 7.86 18.11 9.77
CA ALA A 251 8.17 17.25 8.64
C ALA A 251 7.43 17.64 7.35
N GLY A 252 6.30 18.34 7.46
CA GLY A 252 5.50 18.80 6.32
C GLY A 252 4.00 18.88 6.63
N PRO A 253 3.17 19.07 5.59
CA PRO A 253 1.71 19.08 5.76
C PRO A 253 1.20 17.69 6.15
N LEU A 254 0.13 17.66 6.97
CA LEU A 254 -0.55 16.42 7.31
C LEU A 254 -1.22 15.79 6.08
N PRO A 255 -1.27 14.45 5.99
CA PRO A 255 -2.05 13.78 4.96
C PRO A 255 -3.54 14.18 5.03
N PRO A 256 -4.25 14.22 3.89
CA PRO A 256 -5.69 14.48 3.88
C PRO A 256 -6.46 13.52 4.79
N GLY A 257 -7.32 14.06 5.66
CA GLY A 257 -8.14 13.26 6.58
C GLY A 257 -7.42 12.77 7.84
N VAL A 258 -6.13 13.09 8.02
CA VAL A 258 -5.36 12.73 9.23
C VAL A 258 -5.28 13.94 10.16
N ASP A 259 -5.81 13.79 11.37
CA ASP A 259 -5.69 14.82 12.40
C ASP A 259 -4.29 14.82 13.05
N ILE A 260 -3.94 15.92 13.70
CA ILE A 260 -2.61 16.12 14.29
C ILE A 260 -2.27 15.10 15.39
N ARG A 261 -3.25 14.62 16.16
CA ARG A 261 -3.01 13.64 17.23
C ARG A 261 -2.71 12.28 16.63
N THR A 262 -3.46 11.88 15.60
CA THR A 262 -3.21 10.67 14.84
C THR A 262 -1.82 10.70 14.21
N ALA A 263 -1.46 11.81 13.57
CA ALA A 263 -0.13 11.98 12.99
C ALA A 263 0.99 11.94 14.03
N ALA A 264 0.82 12.62 15.18
CA ALA A 264 1.78 12.62 16.28
C ALA A 264 2.01 11.20 16.83
N ARG A 265 0.93 10.46 17.06
CA ARG A 265 0.98 9.06 17.50
C ARG A 265 1.78 8.19 16.55
N VAL A 266 1.51 8.26 15.24
CA VAL A 266 2.24 7.48 14.22
C VAL A 266 3.71 7.86 14.18
N TYR A 267 4.01 9.15 14.33
CA TYR A 267 5.37 9.66 14.34
C TYR A 267 6.16 9.16 15.56
N GLU A 268 5.59 9.28 16.76
CA GLU A 268 6.16 8.76 18.01
C GLU A 268 6.38 7.24 17.94
N GLN A 269 5.36 6.51 17.48
CA GLN A 269 5.43 5.07 17.29
C GLN A 269 6.56 4.68 16.33
N GLY A 270 6.65 5.34 15.16
CA GLY A 270 7.69 5.06 14.17
C GLY A 270 9.11 5.30 14.70
N LEU A 271 9.30 6.31 15.55
CA LEU A 271 10.59 6.56 16.19
C LEU A 271 10.92 5.54 17.28
N ALA A 272 9.94 5.13 18.08
CA ALA A 272 10.11 4.09 19.07
C ALA A 272 10.49 2.75 18.40
N GLU A 273 9.80 2.39 17.32
CA GLU A 273 10.09 1.22 16.48
C GLU A 273 11.50 1.26 15.90
N LEU A 274 11.91 2.42 15.35
CA LEU A 274 13.24 2.62 14.79
C LEU A 274 14.34 2.50 15.84
N ARG A 275 14.15 3.12 17.02
CA ARG A 275 15.11 3.05 18.13
C ARG A 275 15.27 1.63 18.63
N ALA A 276 14.16 0.92 18.87
CA ALA A 276 14.17 -0.46 19.33
C ALA A 276 14.91 -1.37 18.34
N TRP A 277 14.65 -1.20 17.04
CA TRP A 277 15.32 -1.95 15.99
C TRP A 277 16.84 -1.69 15.96
N LEU A 278 17.28 -0.43 16.03
CA LEU A 278 18.71 -0.09 16.04
C LEU A 278 19.42 -0.64 17.27
N VAL A 279 18.82 -0.53 18.46
CA VAL A 279 19.39 -1.12 19.69
C VAL A 279 19.57 -2.63 19.52
N ALA A 280 18.54 -3.31 19.01
CA ALA A 280 18.50 -4.76 18.91
C ALA A 280 19.38 -5.34 17.79
N ARG A 281 19.56 -4.63 16.66
CA ARG A 281 20.19 -5.19 15.45
C ARG A 281 21.55 -4.57 15.11
N SER A 282 21.86 -3.37 15.59
CA SER A 282 23.09 -2.68 15.20
C SER A 282 24.35 -3.21 15.90
N SER A 283 25.48 -3.14 15.21
CA SER A 283 26.81 -3.33 15.80
C SER A 283 27.08 -2.26 16.87
N GLY A 284 28.07 -2.51 17.73
CA GLY A 284 28.46 -1.53 18.76
C GLY A 284 28.87 -0.17 18.17
N GLU A 285 29.60 -0.17 17.06
CA GLU A 285 30.05 1.05 16.38
C GLU A 285 28.87 1.85 15.79
N VAL A 286 27.90 1.16 15.19
CA VAL A 286 26.70 1.80 14.65
C VAL A 286 25.82 2.35 15.78
N ARG A 287 25.66 1.63 16.89
CA ARG A 287 24.94 2.12 18.08
C ARG A 287 25.61 3.36 18.67
N GLN A 288 26.94 3.34 18.79
CA GLN A 288 27.72 4.49 19.26
C GLN A 288 27.51 5.69 18.33
N PHE A 289 27.60 5.51 17.01
CA PHE A 289 27.33 6.57 16.05
C PHE A 289 25.90 7.12 16.19
N ALA A 290 24.92 6.24 16.41
CA ALA A 290 23.52 6.62 16.57
C ALA A 290 23.21 7.26 17.94
N GLY A 291 24.16 7.31 18.88
CA GLY A 291 23.93 7.78 20.25
C GLY A 291 22.94 6.91 21.02
N LEU A 292 22.97 5.59 20.75
CA LEU A 292 22.09 4.57 21.33
C LEU A 292 22.88 3.61 22.24
N GLU A 293 23.73 4.14 23.10
CA GLU A 293 24.43 3.34 24.11
C GLU A 293 23.42 2.89 25.19
N ASP A 294 23.61 1.67 25.71
CA ASP A 294 22.88 1.18 26.87
C ASP A 294 23.36 1.98 28.10
N ASP A 295 22.43 2.60 28.83
CA ASP A 295 22.71 3.13 30.19
C ASP A 295 23.12 2.01 31.15
#